data_AF-A0A5T3EME3-F1
#
_entry.id   AF-A0A5T3EME3-F1
#
_cell.length_a   1.000
_cell.length_b   1.000
_cell.length_c   1.000
_cell.angle_alpha   90.00
_cell.angle_beta   90.00
_cell.angle_gamma   90.00
#
_symmetry.space_group_name_H-M   'P 1'
#
loop_
_entity.id
_entity.type
_entity.pdbx_description
1 polymer ?
#
loop_
_entity_poly.entity_id
_entity_poly.type
_entity_poly.pdbx_seq_one_letter_code
_entity_poly.pdbx_strand_id
1 'polypeptide(L)'
;MIFPCYCLLGNIKNIKDCKLEDGNRVKLISLRTVDGSTPYLIFDNVIVSAFLDGTIYSGDIILSKCIHHSLIFALNYGAPYMKGCLITGVSVSAERKYQPNGFCFAERNIPESVWFGEEHTLIIIKNDNSVGEWRGKYIIYDSRGDAVQTFNKLPDAKNYKIYRLDLNK
;
A
#
# COMPACT_ATOMS: atom_id res chain seq x y z
N MET A 1 -29.40 -16.66 -31.55
CA MET A 1 -29.23 -15.83 -30.35
C MET A 1 -27.75 -15.53 -30.21
N ILE A 2 -27.37 -14.29 -30.47
CA ILE A 2 -25.98 -13.83 -30.35
C ILE A 2 -25.84 -13.35 -28.91
N PHE A 3 -25.02 -14.04 -28.11
CA PHE A 3 -24.60 -13.51 -26.81
C PHE A 3 -23.76 -12.26 -27.08
N PRO A 4 -24.18 -11.06 -26.65
CA PRO A 4 -23.27 -9.94 -26.64
C PRO A 4 -22.28 -10.21 -25.51
N CYS A 5 -21.08 -10.66 -25.88
CA CYS A 5 -19.92 -10.59 -25.01
C CYS A 5 -19.64 -9.10 -24.82
N TYR A 6 -20.25 -8.50 -23.80
CA TYR A 6 -19.87 -7.19 -23.32
C TYR A 6 -18.43 -7.31 -22.85
N CYS A 7 -17.49 -7.01 -23.74
CA CYS A 7 -16.18 -6.53 -23.33
C CYS A 7 -16.45 -5.23 -22.57
N LEU A 8 -16.63 -5.33 -21.26
CA LEU A 8 -16.40 -4.20 -20.37
C LEU A 8 -14.95 -3.80 -20.65
N LEU A 9 -14.76 -2.79 -21.51
CA LEU A 9 -13.56 -1.98 -21.50
C LEU A 9 -13.50 -1.36 -20.11
N GLY A 10 -12.96 -2.12 -19.15
CA GLY A 10 -12.66 -1.63 -17.82
C GLY A 10 -11.72 -0.46 -18.01
N ASN A 11 -12.21 0.75 -17.76
CA ASN A 11 -11.40 1.96 -17.83
C ASN A 11 -10.26 1.82 -16.83
N ILE A 12 -9.05 1.52 -17.33
CA ILE A 12 -7.82 1.55 -16.54
C ILE A 12 -7.54 3.01 -16.21
N LYS A 13 -7.50 3.35 -14.92
CA LYS A 13 -7.12 4.67 -14.45
C LYS A 13 -5.74 4.62 -13.83
N ASN A 14 -4.83 5.49 -14.27
CA ASN A 14 -3.59 5.73 -13.54
C ASN A 14 -3.89 6.57 -12.30
N ILE A 15 -3.53 6.04 -11.13
CA ILE A 15 -3.76 6.67 -9.82
C ILE A 15 -2.49 7.38 -9.34
N LYS A 16 -1.34 6.72 -9.46
CA LYS A 16 -0.07 7.26 -8.98
C LYS A 16 1.12 6.66 -9.70
N ASP A 17 2.03 7.51 -10.15
CA ASP A 17 3.36 7.12 -10.62
C ASP A 17 4.39 7.38 -9.53
N CYS A 18 5.33 6.45 -9.34
CA CYS A 18 6.43 6.60 -8.38
C CYS A 18 7.73 6.05 -8.96
N LYS A 19 8.84 6.77 -8.72
CA LYS A 19 10.19 6.31 -9.05
C LYS A 19 10.80 5.70 -7.79
N LEU A 20 11.12 4.42 -7.84
CA LEU A 20 11.70 3.64 -6.76
C LEU A 20 13.22 3.86 -6.64
N GLU A 21 13.80 3.41 -5.53
CA GLU A 21 15.20 3.67 -5.16
C GLU A 21 16.17 3.06 -6.18
N ASP A 22 15.85 1.86 -6.67
CA ASP A 22 16.58 1.14 -7.72
C ASP A 22 16.45 1.78 -9.12
N GLY A 23 15.71 2.89 -9.23
CA GLY A 23 15.44 3.61 -10.46
C GLY A 23 14.23 3.10 -11.24
N ASN A 24 13.65 1.95 -10.86
CA ASN A 24 12.46 1.41 -11.50
C ASN A 24 11.26 2.34 -11.28
N ARG A 25 10.32 2.34 -12.23
CA ARG A 25 9.08 3.11 -12.11
C ARG A 25 7.91 2.16 -11.88
N VAL A 26 7.18 2.42 -10.80
CA VAL A 26 5.93 1.74 -10.50
C VAL A 26 4.76 2.67 -10.77
N LYS A 27 3.71 2.12 -11.39
CA LYS A 27 2.42 2.83 -11.51
C LYS A 27 1.35 2.06 -10.74
N LEU A 28 0.70 2.74 -9.79
CA LEU A 28 -0.57 2.28 -9.23
C LEU A 28 -1.67 2.59 -10.23
N ILE A 29 -2.33 1.56 -10.72
CA ILE A 29 -3.50 1.69 -11.57
C ILE A 29 -4.72 1.11 -10.87
N SER A 30 -5.89 1.54 -11.32
CA SER A 30 -7.17 1.03 -10.91
C SER A 30 -7.91 0.48 -12.13
N LEU A 31 -8.38 -0.75 -12.02
CA LEU A 31 -9.31 -1.37 -12.94
C LEU A 31 -10.71 -1.31 -12.33
N ARG A 32 -11.66 -0.66 -13.02
CA ARG A 32 -13.05 -0.59 -12.53
C ARG A 32 -13.76 -1.92 -12.80
N THR A 33 -14.28 -2.53 -11.74
CA THR A 33 -15.09 -3.75 -11.77
C THR A 33 -16.50 -3.48 -11.24
N VAL A 34 -17.37 -4.49 -11.27
CA VAL A 34 -18.71 -4.41 -10.67
C VAL A 34 -18.66 -4.23 -9.15
N ASP A 35 -17.61 -4.74 -8.51
CA ASP A 35 -17.40 -4.71 -7.05
C ASP A 35 -16.58 -3.50 -6.57
N GLY A 36 -16.28 -2.56 -7.47
CA GLY A 36 -15.48 -1.36 -7.18
C GLY A 36 -14.16 -1.32 -7.94
N SER A 37 -13.21 -0.52 -7.44
CA SER A 37 -11.90 -0.34 -8.07
C SER A 37 -10.92 -1.41 -7.59
N THR A 38 -10.39 -2.20 -8.51
CA THR A 38 -9.34 -3.19 -8.22
C THR A 38 -7.96 -2.58 -8.49
N PRO A 39 -7.08 -2.43 -7.48
CA PRO A 39 -5.76 -1.85 -7.67
C PRO A 39 -4.78 -2.89 -8.23
N TYR A 40 -3.94 -2.45 -9.16
CA TYR A 40 -2.80 -3.22 -9.67
C TYR A 40 -1.56 -2.34 -9.75
N LEU A 41 -0.39 -2.96 -9.82
CA LEU A 41 0.87 -2.28 -10.07
C LEU A 41 1.35 -2.57 -11.48
N ILE A 42 1.94 -1.57 -12.12
CA ILE A 42 2.64 -1.75 -13.40
C ILE A 42 4.13 -1.49 -13.19
N PHE A 43 4.94 -2.47 -13.58
CA PHE A 43 6.39 -2.37 -13.74
C PHE A 43 6.73 -2.72 -15.19
N ASP A 44 7.40 -1.83 -15.92
CA ASP A 44 7.79 -2.05 -17.32
C ASP A 44 6.69 -2.65 -18.21
N ASN A 45 5.48 -2.10 -18.09
CA ASN A 45 4.25 -2.52 -18.78
C ASN A 45 3.71 -3.92 -18.39
N VAL A 46 4.27 -4.57 -17.38
CA VAL A 46 3.75 -5.80 -16.78
C VAL A 46 2.84 -5.46 -15.61
N ILE A 47 1.60 -5.93 -15.66
CA ILE A 47 0.60 -5.77 -14.61
C ILE A 47 0.78 -6.89 -13.58
N VAL A 48 0.88 -6.53 -12.31
CA VAL A 48 0.96 -7.45 -11.18
C VAL A 48 -0.05 -7.06 -10.10
N SER A 49 -0.38 -7.98 -9.19
CA SER A 49 -1.23 -7.65 -8.04
C SER A 49 -0.63 -6.51 -7.23
N ALA A 50 -1.47 -5.62 -6.72
CA ALA A 50 -1.03 -4.56 -5.84
C ALA A 50 -0.62 -5.06 -4.44
N PHE A 51 -1.21 -6.15 -3.98
CA PHE A 51 -0.91 -6.74 -2.68
C PHE A 51 0.15 -7.84 -2.81
N LEU A 52 1.11 -7.84 -1.88
CA LEU A 52 2.31 -8.68 -1.95
C LEU A 52 2.04 -10.18 -1.78
N ASP A 53 0.91 -10.53 -1.17
CA ASP A 53 0.42 -11.90 -1.03
C ASP A 53 -0.32 -12.42 -2.28
N GLY A 54 -0.42 -11.60 -3.34
CA GLY A 54 -1.10 -11.93 -4.58
C GLY A 54 -2.63 -11.86 -4.51
N THR A 55 -3.21 -11.53 -3.35
CA THR A 55 -4.65 -11.38 -3.19
C THR A 55 -5.18 -10.20 -4.00
N ILE A 56 -6.41 -10.32 -4.50
CA ILE A 56 -7.08 -9.30 -5.30
C ILE A 56 -8.28 -8.79 -4.50
N TYR A 57 -8.32 -7.48 -4.25
CA TYR A 57 -9.45 -6.82 -3.58
C TYR A 57 -10.00 -5.71 -4.46
N SER A 58 -11.31 -5.50 -4.37
CA SER A 58 -12.00 -4.39 -5.01
C SER A 58 -12.56 -3.46 -3.94
N GLY A 59 -12.51 -2.15 -4.18
CA GLY A 59 -12.99 -1.16 -3.22
C GLY A 59 -12.64 0.27 -3.65
N ASP A 60 -12.45 1.15 -2.67
CA ASP A 60 -12.06 2.54 -2.89
C ASP A 60 -10.60 2.78 -2.48
N ILE A 61 -9.79 3.33 -3.38
CA ILE A 61 -8.40 3.71 -3.06
C ILE A 61 -8.45 5.00 -2.23
N ILE A 62 -8.12 4.91 -0.95
CA ILE A 62 -8.21 6.01 0.02
C ILE A 62 -6.86 6.68 0.31
N LEU A 63 -5.75 6.07 -0.10
CA LEU A 63 -4.40 6.61 0.01
C LEU A 63 -3.59 6.25 -1.23
N SER A 64 -2.85 7.20 -1.79
CA SER A 64 -1.81 6.95 -2.80
C SER A 64 -0.76 8.06 -2.80
N LYS A 65 0.43 7.77 -2.26
CA LYS A 65 1.55 8.72 -2.16
C LYS A 65 2.85 8.08 -2.62
N CYS A 66 3.70 8.87 -3.29
CA CYS A 66 5.07 8.52 -3.58
C CYS A 66 5.95 9.34 -2.64
N ILE A 67 6.63 8.68 -1.72
CA ILE A 67 7.45 9.30 -0.66
C ILE A 67 8.76 8.53 -0.56
N HIS A 68 9.87 9.23 -0.43
CA HIS A 68 11.19 8.61 -0.25
C HIS A 68 11.44 7.40 -1.19
N HIS A 69 11.23 7.61 -2.49
CA HIS A 69 11.39 6.56 -3.51
C HIS A 69 10.59 5.28 -3.23
N SER A 70 9.43 5.41 -2.58
CA SER A 70 8.53 4.32 -2.22
C SER A 70 7.09 4.73 -2.49
N LEU A 71 6.28 3.79 -2.96
CA LEU A 71 4.85 3.98 -3.19
C LEU A 71 4.08 3.42 -2.00
N ILE A 72 3.33 4.27 -1.28
CA ILE A 72 2.35 3.81 -0.29
C ILE A 72 0.93 4.00 -0.82
N PHE A 73 0.10 3.00 -0.64
CA PHE A 73 -1.32 3.08 -0.97
C PHE A 73 -2.17 2.30 0.03
N ALA A 74 -3.47 2.62 0.06
CA ALA A 74 -4.44 1.87 0.85
C ALA A 74 -5.80 1.83 0.14
N LEU A 75 -6.50 0.71 0.34
CA LEU A 75 -7.78 0.37 -0.25
C LEU A 75 -8.79 0.07 0.86
N ASN A 76 -9.91 0.78 0.85
CA ASN A 76 -11.09 0.42 1.62
C ASN A 76 -11.91 -0.58 0.82
N TYR A 77 -11.88 -1.86 1.21
CA TYR A 77 -12.59 -2.96 0.53
C TYR A 77 -13.81 -3.46 1.31
N GLY A 78 -14.23 -2.71 2.34
CA GLY A 78 -15.36 -3.04 3.22
C GLY A 78 -14.97 -3.14 4.69
N ALA A 79 -15.91 -2.82 5.58
CA ALA A 79 -15.70 -2.90 7.03
C ALA A 79 -15.33 -4.34 7.47
N PRO A 80 -14.49 -4.53 8.51
CA PRO A 80 -14.06 -3.52 9.47
C PRO A 80 -12.67 -2.91 9.23
N TYR A 81 -11.90 -3.34 8.22
CA TYR A 81 -10.51 -2.93 8.01
C TYR A 81 -10.27 -2.46 6.57
N MET A 82 -9.30 -1.58 6.38
CA MET A 82 -8.74 -1.28 5.07
C MET A 82 -7.33 -1.86 4.97
N LYS A 83 -6.90 -2.22 3.76
CA LYS A 83 -5.62 -2.89 3.50
C LYS A 83 -4.77 -1.99 2.61
N GLY A 84 -3.48 -1.94 2.87
CA GLY A 84 -2.54 -1.16 2.07
C GLY A 84 -1.15 -1.78 2.07
N CYS A 85 -0.29 -1.26 1.21
CA CYS A 85 1.10 -1.68 1.16
C CYS A 85 2.01 -0.48 0.92
N LEU A 86 3.22 -0.59 1.46
CA LEU A 86 4.37 0.23 1.08
C LEU A 86 5.23 -0.60 0.14
N ILE A 87 5.39 -0.12 -1.09
CA ILE A 87 6.22 -0.72 -2.13
C ILE A 87 7.53 0.05 -2.21
N THR A 88 8.64 -0.63 -1.97
CA THR A 88 9.98 -0.03 -1.87
C THR A 88 10.89 -0.39 -3.04
N GLY A 89 10.54 -1.42 -3.82
CA GLY A 89 11.36 -1.92 -4.92
C GLY A 89 10.62 -2.98 -5.73
N VAL A 90 11.33 -3.60 -6.66
CA VAL A 90 10.84 -4.77 -7.39
C VAL A 90 11.97 -5.77 -7.63
N SER A 91 11.70 -7.04 -7.38
CA SER A 91 12.59 -8.14 -7.73
C SER A 91 12.14 -8.72 -9.07
N VAL A 92 13.10 -8.99 -9.96
CA VAL A 92 12.81 -9.55 -11.29
C VAL A 92 13.42 -10.94 -11.36
N SER A 93 12.58 -11.96 -11.57
CA SER A 93 13.07 -13.33 -11.80
C SER A 93 13.59 -13.50 -13.23
N ALA A 94 14.32 -14.59 -13.49
CA ALA A 94 14.81 -14.96 -14.82
C ALA A 94 13.69 -15.06 -15.88
N GLU A 95 12.44 -15.32 -15.46
CA GLU A 95 11.25 -15.39 -16.33
C GLU A 95 10.52 -14.05 -16.47
N ARG A 96 11.14 -12.93 -16.07
CA ARG A 96 10.50 -11.59 -16.00
C ARG A 96 9.22 -11.56 -15.15
N LYS A 97 9.15 -12.40 -14.12
CA LYS A 97 8.11 -12.25 -13.09
C LYS A 97 8.55 -11.12 -12.16
N TYR A 98 7.82 -10.01 -12.21
CA TYR A 98 8.01 -8.87 -11.33
C TYR A 98 7.34 -9.17 -10.00
N GLN A 99 8.14 -9.21 -8.94
CA GLN A 99 7.67 -9.37 -7.58
C GLN A 99 7.93 -8.06 -6.84
N PRO A 100 6.88 -7.28 -6.50
CA PRO A 100 7.07 -6.04 -5.75
C PRO A 100 7.69 -6.37 -4.38
N ASN A 101 8.62 -5.53 -3.94
CA ASN A 101 9.23 -5.61 -2.62
C ASN A 101 8.58 -4.57 -1.70
N GLY A 102 8.48 -4.90 -0.41
CA GLY A 102 7.87 -4.02 0.58
C GLY A 102 7.14 -4.81 1.66
N PHE A 103 6.12 -4.19 2.25
CA PHE A 103 5.26 -4.84 3.25
C PHE A 103 3.85 -4.23 3.25
N CYS A 104 2.88 -5.02 3.70
CA CYS A 104 1.47 -4.63 3.74
C CYS A 104 0.96 -4.49 5.17
N PHE A 105 -0.07 -3.68 5.34
CA PHE A 105 -0.78 -3.44 6.59
C PHE A 105 -2.29 -3.59 6.38
N ALA A 106 -3.02 -3.89 7.46
CA ALA A 106 -4.47 -4.03 7.44
C ALA A 106 -5.04 -3.49 8.75
N GLU A 107 -5.60 -2.29 8.72
CA GLU A 107 -6.06 -1.60 9.94
C GLU A 107 -7.32 -0.77 9.68
N ARG A 108 -7.91 -0.25 10.75
CA ARG A 108 -9.13 0.59 10.66
C ARG A 108 -8.85 2.02 10.21
N ASN A 109 -7.67 2.55 10.54
CA ASN A 109 -7.30 3.94 10.33
C ASN A 109 -6.18 4.09 9.30
N ILE A 110 -6.24 5.15 8.48
CA ILE A 110 -5.23 5.47 7.47
C ILE A 110 -3.89 5.77 8.18
N PRO A 111 -2.73 5.31 7.66
CA PRO A 111 -1.47 5.63 8.28
C PRO A 111 -1.21 7.14 8.32
N GLU A 112 -0.65 7.61 9.43
CA GLU A 112 -0.32 9.03 9.61
C GLU A 112 1.06 9.37 9.02
N SER A 113 1.99 8.41 9.04
CA SER A 113 3.36 8.64 8.57
C SER A 113 4.11 7.36 8.24
N VAL A 114 5.15 7.50 7.43
CA VAL A 114 6.15 6.46 7.19
C VAL A 114 7.52 6.98 7.64
N TRP A 115 8.23 6.16 8.41
CA TRP A 115 9.51 6.50 9.03
C TRP A 115 10.57 5.59 8.40
N PHE A 116 11.45 6.17 7.58
CA PHE A 116 12.51 5.43 6.91
C PHE A 116 13.79 5.50 7.74
N GLY A 117 14.20 4.37 8.32
CA GLY A 117 15.49 4.20 8.99
C GLY A 117 16.47 3.46 8.08
N GLU A 118 17.74 3.36 8.52
CA GLU A 118 18.78 2.64 7.75
C GLU A 118 18.53 1.13 7.73
N GLU A 119 18.07 0.55 8.84
CA GLU A 119 17.85 -0.89 8.95
C GLU A 119 16.42 -1.32 8.62
N HIS A 120 15.44 -0.49 8.98
CA HIS A 120 14.03 -0.83 8.81
C HIS A 120 13.15 0.40 8.66
N THR A 121 12.00 0.18 8.04
CA THR A 121 10.98 1.21 7.79
C THR A 121 9.76 0.92 8.64
N LEU A 122 9.19 1.97 9.23
CA LEU A 122 7.97 1.87 10.03
C LEU A 122 6.80 2.56 9.33
N ILE A 123 5.63 1.91 9.35
CA ILE A 123 4.36 2.57 9.05
C ILE A 123 3.66 2.84 10.38
N ILE A 124 3.37 4.11 10.63
CA ILE A 124 2.73 4.55 11.86
C ILE A 124 1.26 4.83 11.59
N ILE A 125 0.40 4.16 12.36
CA ILE A 125 -1.05 4.33 12.30
C ILE A 125 -1.53 4.77 13.67
N LYS A 126 -2.24 5.89 13.74
CA LYS A 126 -2.85 6.35 14.97
C LYS A 126 -4.09 5.50 15.27
N ASN A 127 -4.18 4.97 16.48
CA ASN A 127 -5.34 4.23 16.96
C ASN A 127 -6.31 5.20 17.66
N ASP A 128 -7.10 5.92 16.87
CA ASP A 128 -8.19 6.74 17.39
C ASP A 128 -9.32 5.79 17.84
N ASN A 129 -9.59 5.78 19.15
CA ASN A 129 -10.77 5.20 19.82
C ASN A 129 -10.67 3.80 20.47
N SER A 130 -9.51 3.15 20.58
CA SER A 130 -9.43 1.78 21.17
C SER A 130 -10.44 0.80 20.55
N VAL A 131 -10.82 1.03 19.28
CA VAL A 131 -11.85 0.26 18.60
C VAL A 131 -11.15 -0.93 17.94
N GLY A 132 -11.32 -2.12 18.51
CA GLY A 132 -10.65 -3.34 18.10
C GLY A 132 -9.88 -3.97 19.28
N GLU A 133 -8.99 -4.91 18.97
CA GLU A 133 -8.21 -5.63 20.00
C GLU A 133 -6.99 -4.84 20.48
N TRP A 134 -6.61 -3.78 19.77
CA TRP A 134 -5.42 -2.98 20.02
C TRP A 134 -5.60 -1.98 21.17
N ARG A 135 -4.76 -2.11 22.22
CA ARG A 135 -4.82 -1.29 23.45
C ARG A 135 -3.85 -0.09 23.48
N GLY A 136 -3.04 0.11 22.45
CA GLY A 136 -2.09 1.24 22.35
C GLY A 136 -2.61 2.40 21.50
N LYS A 137 -2.05 3.60 21.69
CA LYS A 137 -2.36 4.81 20.91
C LYS A 137 -1.88 4.76 19.46
N TYR A 138 -0.86 3.95 19.19
CA TYR A 138 -0.27 3.79 17.87
C TYR A 138 -0.15 2.31 17.55
N ILE A 139 -0.43 1.95 16.31
CA ILE A 139 -0.17 0.65 15.72
C ILE A 139 1.00 0.86 14.76
N ILE A 140 2.05 0.05 14.92
CA ILE A 140 3.29 0.19 14.17
C ILE A 140 3.57 -1.11 13.42
N TYR A 141 3.72 -0.98 12.11
CA TYR A 141 4.21 -2.05 11.25
C TYR A 141 5.69 -1.82 10.96
N ASP A 142 6.48 -2.88 11.10
CA ASP A 142 7.92 -2.86 10.87
C ASP A 142 8.26 -3.72 9.64
N SER A 143 9.09 -3.18 8.75
CA SER A 143 9.51 -3.89 7.53
C SER A 143 10.29 -5.18 7.79
N ARG A 144 10.81 -5.39 9.00
CA ARG A 144 11.49 -6.63 9.40
C ARG A 144 10.54 -7.83 9.51
N GLY A 145 9.23 -7.60 9.47
CA GLY A 145 8.23 -8.66 9.57
C GLY A 145 7.94 -9.08 11.01
N ASP A 146 8.34 -8.27 11.99
CA ASP A 146 7.92 -8.45 13.38
C ASP A 146 6.39 -8.37 13.47
N ALA A 147 5.81 -9.13 14.39
CA ALA A 147 4.38 -9.06 14.67
C ALA A 147 3.95 -7.61 14.93
N VAL A 148 2.80 -7.20 14.40
CA VAL A 148 2.26 -5.85 14.58
C VAL A 148 2.21 -5.51 16.08
N GLN A 149 2.82 -4.38 16.45
CA GLN A 149 2.92 -3.97 17.84
C GLN A 149 2.11 -2.69 18.08
N THR A 150 1.63 -2.54 19.31
CA THR A 150 0.92 -1.34 19.74
C THR A 150 1.71 -0.60 20.81
N PHE A 151 1.77 0.72 20.68
CA PHE A 151 2.55 1.57 21.58
C PHE A 151 1.73 2.77 22.05
N ASN A 152 2.01 3.22 23.26
CA ASN A 152 1.43 4.46 23.80
C ASN A 152 2.25 5.71 23.48
N LYS A 153 3.48 5.52 22.99
CA LYS A 153 4.40 6.57 22.56
C LYS A 153 5.06 6.10 21.26
N LEU A 154 5.35 7.05 20.38
CA LEU A 154 6.11 6.76 19.17
C LEU A 154 7.57 6.41 19.53
N PRO A 155 8.26 5.61 18.70
CA PRO A 155 9.69 5.37 18.82
C PRO A 155 10.50 6.69 18.76
N ASP A 156 11.76 6.63 19.15
CA ASP A 156 12.67 7.76 18.98
C ASP A 156 12.84 8.05 17.47
N ALA A 157 12.55 9.28 17.08
CA ALA A 157 12.62 9.76 15.71
C ALA A 157 14.06 9.98 15.21
N LYS A 158 15.06 10.00 16.10
CA LYS A 158 16.44 10.42 15.79
C LYS A 158 17.07 9.71 14.59
N ASN A 159 16.75 8.44 14.38
CA ASN A 159 17.33 7.60 13.32
C ASN A 159 16.39 7.41 12.12
N TYR A 160 15.32 8.22 12.03
CA TYR A 160 14.31 8.08 10.97
C TYR A 160 14.12 9.36 10.19
N LYS A 161 14.02 9.22 8.87
CA LYS A 161 13.44 10.25 8.00
C LYS A 161 11.92 10.08 7.99
N ILE A 162 11.21 11.04 8.55
CA ILE A 162 9.75 10.96 8.75
C ILE A 162 9.02 11.65 7.60
N TYR A 163 8.09 10.94 6.97
CA TYR A 163 7.20 11.45 5.94
C TYR A 163 5.75 11.35 6.41
N ARG A 164 5.12 12.50 6.65
CA ARG A 164 3.70 12.61 7.02
C ARG A 164 2.81 12.33 5.80
N LEU A 165 1.77 11.51 5.99
CA LEU A 165 0.79 11.16 4.95
C LEU A 165 -0.51 11.93 5.10
N ASP A 166 -0.83 12.39 6.31
CA ASP A 166 -2.01 13.17 6.66
C ASP A 166 -1.95 14.63 6.16
N LEU A 167 -0.75 15.13 5.88
CA LEU A 167 -0.56 16.44 5.30
C LEU A 167 -0.80 16.37 3.78
N ASN A 168 -1.96 16.83 3.35
CA ASN A 168 -2.20 17.23 1.97
C ASN A 168 -1.72 18.68 1.82
N LYS A 169 -0.61 18.88 1.11
CA LYS A 169 -0.38 20.14 0.40
C LYS A 169 -0.61 19.86 -1.07
#